data_AF-A0A852UVY2-F1
#
_entry.id   AF-A0A852UVY2-F1
#
_cell.length_a   1.000
_cell.length_b   1.000
_cell.length_c   1.000
_cell.angle_alpha   90.00
_cell.angle_beta   90.00
_cell.angle_gamma   90.00
#
_symmetry.space_group_name_H-M   'P 1'
#
loop_
_entity.id
_entity.type
_entity.pdbx_description
1 polymer ?
#
loop_
_entity_poly.entity_id
_entity_poly.type
_entity_poly.pdbx_seq_one_letter_code
_entity_poly.pdbx_strand_id
1 'polypeptide(L)' 'MSDPQIDPAGNTQQFRAFAQGAEPEAAPQKKSPAVPIAIAVAVLVIIAVVAYLML' A
#
# COMPACT_ATOMS: atom_id res chain seq x y z
N MET A 1 12.57 -32.12 4.94
CA MET A 1 11.35 -32.06 5.76
C MET A 1 11.68 -31.19 6.95
N SER A 2 11.06 -30.01 7.07
CA SER A 2 11.18 -29.21 8.29
C SER A 2 10.17 -29.75 9.26
N ASP A 3 10.59 -30.65 10.14
CA ASP A 3 9.75 -31.06 11.26
C ASP A 3 9.40 -29.80 12.06
N PRO A 4 8.10 -29.47 12.25
CA PRO A 4 7.74 -28.34 13.07
C PRO A 4 8.20 -28.64 14.49
N GLN A 5 9.32 -28.05 14.88
CA GLN A 5 9.84 -28.12 16.25
C GLN A 5 8.82 -27.42 17.16
N ILE A 6 7.89 -28.21 17.64
CA ILE A 6 6.81 -27.82 18.55
C ILE A 6 7.46 -27.57 19.89
N ASP A 7 7.49 -26.31 20.30
CA ASP A 7 7.94 -25.90 21.62
C ASP A 7 6.95 -26.43 22.67
N PRO A 8 7.36 -27.37 23.55
CA PRO A 8 6.49 -27.95 24.56
C PRO A 8 6.03 -26.93 25.61
N ALA A 9 6.76 -25.82 25.79
CA ALA A 9 6.40 -24.76 26.72
C ALA A 9 5.41 -23.75 26.11
N GLY A 10 5.12 -23.83 24.81
CA GLY A 10 4.16 -22.97 24.10
C GLY A 10 4.51 -21.47 24.05
N ASN A 11 5.57 -21.04 24.74
CA ASN A 11 5.90 -19.64 24.90
C ASN A 11 6.47 -19.05 23.61
N THR A 12 7.31 -19.80 22.87
CA THR A 12 7.84 -19.33 21.58
C THR A 12 6.78 -19.17 20.51
N GLN A 13 5.65 -19.89 20.59
CA GLN A 13 4.53 -19.70 19.67
C GLN A 13 3.83 -18.36 19.90
N GLN A 14 3.69 -17.93 21.16
CA GLN A 14 3.14 -16.61 21.51
C GLN A 14 4.06 -15.47 21.05
N PHE A 15 5.38 -15.59 21.28
CA PHE A 15 6.35 -14.62 20.76
C PHE A 15 6.36 -14.59 19.22
N ARG A 16 6.26 -15.75 18.57
CA ARG A 16 6.21 -15.83 17.10
C ARG A 16 4.93 -15.20 16.56
N ALA A 17 3.78 -15.42 17.19
CA ALA A 17 2.53 -14.78 16.82
C ALA A 17 2.58 -13.25 17.03
N PHE A 18 3.18 -12.78 18.11
CA PHE A 18 3.38 -11.35 18.36
C PHE A 18 4.35 -10.72 17.35
N ALA A 19 5.47 -11.40 17.04
CA ALA A 19 6.46 -10.92 16.07
C ALA A 19 5.93 -10.93 14.64
N GLN A 20 5.14 -11.94 14.26
CA GLN A 20 4.49 -12.03 12.94
C GLN A 20 3.30 -11.07 12.83
N GLY A 21 2.56 -10.83 13.93
CA GLY A 21 1.49 -9.83 13.97
C GLY A 21 1.99 -8.38 13.89
N ALA A 22 3.31 -8.17 13.98
CA ALA A 22 3.98 -6.90 13.74
C ALA A 22 4.57 -6.79 12.33
N GLU A 23 4.52 -7.84 11.49
CA GLU A 23 4.65 -7.60 10.06
C GLU A 23 3.49 -6.68 9.67
N PRO A 24 3.75 -5.56 8.98
CA PRO A 24 2.68 -4.74 8.48
C PRO A 24 1.89 -5.60 7.49
N GLU A 25 0.80 -6.21 7.96
CA GLU A 25 -0.33 -6.67 7.16
C GLU A 25 -0.46 -5.62 6.08
N ALA A 26 -0.14 -5.99 4.84
CA ALA A 26 0.03 -5.05 3.73
C ALA A 26 -1.27 -4.24 3.66
N ALA A 27 -1.25 -3.06 4.30
CA ALA A 27 -2.47 -2.35 4.60
C ALA A 27 -3.15 -2.15 3.26
N PRO A 28 -4.43 -2.54 3.10
CA PRO A 28 -5.08 -2.52 1.80
C PRO A 28 -4.85 -1.12 1.24
N GLN A 29 -4.08 -1.06 0.15
CA GLN A 29 -3.53 0.20 -0.33
C GLN A 29 -4.72 1.07 -0.68
N LYS A 30 -5.09 1.97 0.24
CA LYS A 30 -6.25 2.84 0.07
C LYS A 30 -5.96 3.61 -1.20
N LYS A 31 -6.73 3.33 -2.26
CA LYS A 31 -6.61 4.01 -3.54
C LYS A 31 -6.73 5.50 -3.26
N SER A 32 -5.60 6.19 -3.25
CA SER A 32 -5.57 7.60 -2.92
C SER A 32 -6.31 8.36 -4.01
N PRO A 33 -7.24 9.27 -3.67
CA PRO A 33 -7.91 10.12 -4.65
C PRO A 33 -6.92 11.08 -5.33
N ALA A 34 -5.67 11.15 -4.89
CA ALA A 34 -4.62 11.96 -5.51
C ALA A 34 -4.39 11.61 -6.99
N VAL A 35 -4.49 10.32 -7.36
CA VAL A 35 -4.25 9.89 -8.75
C VAL A 35 -5.30 10.45 -9.72
N PRO A 36 -6.62 10.26 -9.51
CA PRO A 36 -7.62 10.85 -10.41
C PRO A 36 -7.60 12.39 -10.39
N ILE A 37 -7.28 13.02 -9.25
CA ILE A 37 -7.13 14.48 -9.17
C ILE A 37 -5.96 14.96 -10.03
N ALA A 38 -4.80 14.31 -9.94
CA ALA A 38 -3.63 14.68 -10.73
C ALA A 38 -3.90 14.57 -12.24
N ILE A 39 -4.62 13.52 -12.66
CA ILE A 39 -5.04 13.34 -14.06
C ILE A 39 -5.96 14.49 -14.49
N ALA A 40 -6.96 14.83 -13.69
CA ALA A 40 -7.89 15.91 -14.02
C ALA A 40 -7.18 17.26 -14.17
N VAL A 41 -6.24 17.58 -13.27
CA VAL A 41 -5.42 18.79 -13.34
C VAL A 41 -4.56 18.80 -14.61
N ALA A 42 -3.89 17.68 -14.92
CA ALA A 42 -3.06 17.57 -16.12
C ALA A 42 -3.86 17.82 -17.41
N VAL A 43 -5.08 17.25 -17.51
CA VAL A 43 -5.97 17.49 -18.66
C VAL A 43 -6.35 18.96 -18.78
N LEU A 44 -6.70 19.60 -17.65
CA LEU A 44 -7.04 21.03 -17.62
C LEU A 44 -5.88 21.91 -18.10
N VAL A 45 -4.66 21.61 -17.68
CA VAL A 45 -3.45 22.33 -18.11
C VAL A 45 -3.22 22.16 -19.61
N ILE A 46 -3.37 20.94 -20.15
CA ILE A 46 -3.22 20.68 -21.58
C ILE A 46 -4.22 21.50 -22.39
N ILE A 47 -5.49 21.52 -21.98
CA ILE A 47 -6.54 22.31 -22.64
C ILE A 47 -6.18 23.81 -22.61
N ALA A 48 -5.72 24.32 -21.47
CA ALA A 48 -5.33 25.72 -21.33
C ALA A 48 -4.15 26.08 -22.25
N VAL A 49 -3.15 25.20 -22.38
CA VAL A 49 -2.02 25.40 -23.29
C VAL A 49 -2.49 25.40 -24.75
N VAL A 50 -3.33 24.45 -25.15
CA VAL A 50 -3.88 24.40 -26.51
C VAL A 50 -4.69 25.65 -26.83
N ALA A 51 -5.55 26.09 -25.90
CA ALA A 51 -6.32 27.31 -26.05
C ALA A 51 -5.43 28.55 -26.16
N TYR A 52 -4.37 28.64 -25.35
CA TYR A 52 -3.38 29.72 -25.43
C TYR A 52 -2.63 29.74 -26.77
N LEU A 53 -2.26 28.57 -27.30
CA LEU A 53 -1.59 28.47 -28.60
C LEU A 53 -2.51 28.76 -29.80
N MET A 54 -3.83 28.65 -29.62
CA MET A 54 -4.84 28.96 -30.65
C MET A 54 -5.37 30.39 -30.60
N LEU A 55 -5.00 31.17 -29.58
CA LEU A 55 -5.32 32.60 -29.48
C LEU A 55 -4.30 33.45 -30.23
#